data_AF-A0A8E6SSD3-F1
#
_entry.id   AF-A0A8E6SSD3-F1
#
_cell.length_a   1.000
_cell.length_b   1.000
_cell.length_c   1.000
_cell.angle_alpha   90.00
_cell.angle_beta   90.00
_cell.angle_gamma   90.00
#
_symmetry.space_group_name_H-M   'P 1'
#
loop_
_entity.id
_entity.type
_entity.pdbx_description
1 polymer ?
#
loop_
_entity_poly.entity_id
_entity_poly.type
_entity_poly.pdbx_seq_one_letter_code
_entity_poly.pdbx_strand_id
1 'polypeptide(L)'
;MVYRTRGNGIMKKYQDIKNFRLIDAPVNRGKTQSEINIGAFFLESEDGQDWYECQSLFSDDTAKIMYDHEGVIWGVVNKPVPQRGNTYAVSMLWPVNMSVAEIAAADCPDDCRGDGMWLYQDGKVAQRVHSPEELHKKAEAEKARRLAEAESAIAPLARAVKLKIATDEEIKRLDAWELYSVMVNRVDTASPDWPDVPVSQ
;
A
#
# COMPACT_ATOMS: atom_id res chain seq x y z
N MET A 1 -18.26 -14.49 6.25
CA MET A 1 -19.51 -14.06 5.57
C MET A 1 -20.21 -13.00 6.42
N VAL A 2 -20.77 -11.96 5.79
CA VAL A 2 -21.46 -10.86 6.49
C VAL A 2 -22.81 -10.55 5.81
N TYR A 3 -23.85 -10.28 6.59
CA TYR A 3 -25.16 -9.85 6.10
C TYR A 3 -25.28 -8.33 6.19
N ARG A 4 -25.74 -7.68 5.12
CA ARG A 4 -25.93 -6.22 5.10
C ARG A 4 -27.27 -5.85 4.46
N THR A 5 -27.94 -4.86 5.05
CA THR A 5 -29.25 -4.38 4.61
C THR A 5 -29.08 -3.19 3.66
N ARG A 6 -29.72 -3.23 2.48
CA ARG A 6 -29.79 -2.07 1.58
C ARG A 6 -30.85 -1.06 2.04
N GLY A 7 -30.81 0.17 1.50
CA GLY A 7 -31.83 1.20 1.71
C GLY A 7 -33.27 0.81 1.31
N ASN A 8 -33.46 -0.35 0.67
CA ASN A 8 -34.77 -0.96 0.37
C ASN A 8 -35.16 -2.13 1.31
N GLY A 9 -34.39 -2.38 2.37
CA GLY A 9 -34.67 -3.41 3.38
C GLY A 9 -34.26 -4.84 3.02
N ILE A 10 -33.71 -5.09 1.82
CA ILE A 10 -33.28 -6.44 1.42
C ILE A 10 -31.89 -6.74 2.00
N MET A 11 -31.77 -7.85 2.73
CA MET A 11 -30.49 -8.39 3.19
C MET A 11 -29.77 -9.07 2.03
N LYS A 12 -28.63 -8.50 1.59
CA LYS A 12 -27.70 -9.17 0.66
C LYS A 12 -26.54 -9.76 1.46
N LYS A 13 -26.13 -10.95 1.06
CA LYS A 13 -25.01 -11.69 1.64
C LYS A 13 -23.74 -11.26 0.92
N TYR A 14 -22.70 -10.94 1.68
CA TYR A 14 -21.40 -10.54 1.15
C TYR A 14 -20.27 -11.42 1.71
N GLN A 15 -19.32 -11.75 0.85
CA GLN A 15 -18.09 -12.42 1.28
C GLN A 15 -17.18 -11.46 2.05
N ASP A 16 -16.51 -12.00 3.05
CA ASP A 16 -15.44 -11.34 3.78
C ASP A 16 -14.58 -12.45 4.35
N ILE A 17 -13.54 -12.81 3.60
CA ILE A 17 -12.64 -13.95 3.88
C ILE A 17 -11.31 -13.37 4.32
N LYS A 18 -10.84 -13.79 5.49
CA LYS A 18 -9.78 -13.09 6.23
C LYS A 18 -8.44 -13.79 6.10
N ASN A 19 -7.39 -12.99 6.10
CA ASN A 19 -6.02 -13.37 6.46
C ASN A 19 -5.48 -14.58 5.68
N PHE A 20 -5.46 -14.47 4.36
CA PHE A 20 -4.83 -15.46 3.49
C PHE A 20 -3.33 -15.51 3.70
N ARG A 21 -2.77 -16.72 3.81
CA ARG A 21 -1.33 -16.99 3.93
C ARG A 21 -0.85 -17.89 2.80
N LEU A 22 0.43 -17.79 2.45
CA LEU A 22 1.08 -18.71 1.52
C LEU A 22 1.17 -20.12 2.13
N ILE A 23 0.81 -21.13 1.34
CA ILE A 23 0.95 -22.54 1.72
C ILE A 23 1.63 -23.31 0.58
N ASP A 24 2.27 -24.42 0.93
CA ASP A 24 3.02 -25.22 -0.03
C ASP A 24 2.12 -26.11 -0.89
N ALA A 25 0.89 -26.43 -0.48
CA ALA A 25 -0.02 -27.32 -1.21
C ALA A 25 -1.49 -26.91 -0.96
N PRO A 26 -2.43 -27.22 -1.89
CA PRO A 26 -3.84 -26.91 -1.71
C PRO A 26 -4.41 -27.51 -0.42
N VAL A 27 -5.39 -26.84 0.18
CA VAL A 27 -5.93 -27.23 1.49
C VAL A 27 -6.61 -28.61 1.46
N ASN A 28 -7.45 -28.85 0.45
CA ASN A 28 -8.35 -30.02 0.43
C ASN A 28 -7.95 -31.11 -0.60
N ARG A 29 -6.79 -30.98 -1.24
CA ARG A 29 -6.34 -31.92 -2.28
C ARG A 29 -4.84 -31.88 -2.52
N GLY A 30 -4.32 -32.92 -3.19
CA GLY A 30 -2.96 -32.90 -3.72
C GLY A 30 -2.78 -31.93 -4.89
N LYS A 31 -1.51 -31.59 -5.17
CA LYS A 31 -1.13 -30.85 -6.38
C LYS A 31 -1.38 -31.69 -7.63
N THR A 32 -1.87 -31.05 -8.67
CA THR A 32 -1.90 -31.63 -10.01
C THR A 32 -0.51 -31.56 -10.64
N GLN A 33 -0.23 -32.42 -11.63
CA GLN A 33 1.03 -32.35 -12.36
C GLN A 33 1.26 -30.99 -13.02
N SER A 34 0.20 -30.36 -13.53
CA SER A 34 0.29 -29.02 -14.14
C SER A 34 0.68 -27.95 -13.13
N GLU A 35 0.12 -27.98 -11.92
CA GLU A 35 0.49 -27.06 -10.83
C GLU A 35 1.94 -27.25 -10.38
N ILE A 36 2.41 -28.50 -10.34
CA ILE A 36 3.82 -28.81 -10.07
C ILE A 36 4.72 -28.23 -11.17
N ASN A 37 4.35 -28.45 -12.43
CA ASN A 37 5.15 -28.03 -13.59
C ASN A 37 5.34 -26.51 -13.66
N ILE A 38 4.34 -25.74 -13.24
CA ILE A 38 4.40 -24.26 -13.26
C ILE A 38 4.87 -23.66 -11.92
N GLY A 39 5.14 -24.48 -10.91
CA GLY A 39 5.50 -23.99 -9.57
C GLY A 39 4.38 -23.17 -8.93
N ALA A 40 3.13 -23.65 -9.01
CA ALA A 40 1.97 -22.92 -8.50
C ALA A 40 2.06 -22.68 -6.98
N PHE A 41 1.72 -21.47 -6.57
CA PHE A 41 1.56 -21.08 -5.17
C PHE A 41 0.10 -21.16 -4.75
N PHE A 42 -0.13 -21.57 -3.51
CA PHE A 42 -1.45 -21.76 -2.91
C PHE A 42 -1.64 -20.79 -1.74
N LEU A 43 -2.89 -20.44 -1.47
CA LEU A 43 -3.26 -19.55 -0.38
C LEU A 43 -4.40 -20.16 0.44
N GLU A 44 -4.27 -20.08 1.76
CA GLU A 44 -5.26 -20.53 2.74
C GLU A 44 -5.70 -19.35 3.61
N SER A 45 -7.00 -19.15 3.78
CA SER A 45 -7.57 -18.16 4.73
C SER A 45 -7.42 -18.61 6.19
N GLU A 46 -7.62 -17.71 7.15
CA GLU A 46 -7.54 -18.08 8.58
C GLU A 46 -8.52 -19.18 9.00
N ASP A 47 -9.65 -19.31 8.30
CA ASP A 47 -10.67 -20.33 8.53
C ASP A 47 -10.49 -21.57 7.65
N GLY A 48 -9.33 -21.72 7.01
CA GLY A 48 -8.92 -22.94 6.32
C GLY A 48 -9.53 -23.10 4.93
N GLN A 49 -9.82 -22.02 4.22
CA GLN A 49 -10.36 -22.09 2.86
C GLN A 49 -9.28 -21.82 1.80
N ASP A 50 -9.28 -22.59 0.72
CA ASP A 50 -8.40 -22.37 -0.43
C ASP A 50 -8.86 -21.16 -1.25
N TRP A 51 -7.95 -20.22 -1.53
CA TRP A 51 -8.27 -19.00 -2.28
C TRP A 51 -8.89 -19.29 -3.64
N TYR A 52 -8.34 -20.24 -4.39
CA TYR A 52 -8.79 -20.51 -5.76
C TYR A 52 -10.16 -21.19 -5.78
N GLU A 53 -10.49 -22.00 -4.78
CA GLU A 53 -11.83 -22.55 -4.59
C GLU A 53 -12.85 -21.46 -4.20
N CYS A 54 -12.44 -20.56 -3.31
CA CYS A 54 -13.29 -19.48 -2.81
C CYS A 54 -13.67 -18.42 -3.84
N GLN A 55 -12.93 -18.28 -4.94
CA GLN A 55 -13.27 -17.30 -5.99
C GLN A 55 -14.71 -17.49 -6.49
N SER A 56 -15.20 -18.74 -6.54
CA SER A 56 -16.58 -19.08 -6.93
C SER A 56 -17.65 -18.60 -5.94
N LEU A 57 -17.26 -18.23 -4.71
CA LEU A 57 -18.17 -17.75 -3.67
C LEU A 57 -18.50 -16.25 -3.81
N PHE A 58 -17.75 -15.51 -4.62
CA PHE A 58 -17.96 -14.09 -4.89
C PHE A 58 -18.93 -13.92 -6.05
N SER A 59 -19.82 -12.95 -5.95
CA SER A 59 -20.76 -12.62 -7.02
C SER A 59 -20.04 -11.91 -8.17
N ASP A 60 -20.50 -12.06 -9.41
CA ASP A 60 -19.91 -11.36 -10.57
C ASP A 60 -20.29 -9.86 -10.65
N ASP A 61 -21.24 -9.39 -9.83
CA ASP A 61 -21.85 -8.05 -9.90
C ASP A 61 -21.47 -7.08 -8.75
N THR A 62 -20.58 -7.52 -7.87
CA THR A 62 -20.15 -6.81 -6.65
C THR A 62 -18.72 -6.27 -6.78
N ALA A 63 -18.37 -5.23 -6.03
CA ALA A 63 -16.97 -4.81 -5.95
C ALA A 63 -16.18 -5.73 -4.99
N LYS A 64 -14.89 -5.92 -5.29
CA LYS A 64 -13.96 -6.73 -4.48
C LYS A 64 -12.87 -5.86 -3.94
N ILE A 65 -12.65 -5.98 -2.63
CA ILE A 65 -11.71 -5.18 -1.87
C ILE A 65 -10.68 -6.11 -1.25
N MET A 66 -9.43 -5.96 -1.63
CA MET A 66 -8.29 -6.65 -1.02
C MET A 66 -7.60 -5.68 -0.07
N TYR A 67 -7.49 -6.05 1.20
CA TYR A 67 -7.01 -5.16 2.25
C TYR A 67 -6.15 -5.89 3.29
N ASP A 68 -5.29 -5.15 3.99
CA ASP A 68 -4.40 -5.70 5.02
C ASP A 68 -5.03 -5.72 6.42
N HIS A 69 -4.28 -6.13 7.44
CA HIS A 69 -4.75 -6.22 8.82
C HIS A 69 -5.17 -4.87 9.45
N GLU A 70 -4.73 -3.74 8.88
CA GLU A 70 -5.13 -2.39 9.31
C GLU A 70 -6.37 -1.88 8.55
N GLY A 71 -6.89 -2.66 7.60
CA GLY A 71 -7.99 -2.25 6.73
C GLY A 71 -7.52 -1.51 5.48
N VAL A 72 -6.22 -1.31 5.26
CA VAL A 72 -5.71 -0.55 4.12
C VAL A 72 -5.88 -1.33 2.83
N ILE A 73 -6.49 -0.69 1.83
CA ILE A 73 -6.83 -1.30 0.55
C ILE A 73 -5.61 -1.30 -0.38
N TRP A 74 -5.23 -2.50 -0.83
CA TRP A 74 -4.11 -2.75 -1.75
C TRP A 74 -4.55 -3.38 -3.07
N GLY A 75 -5.81 -3.76 -3.20
CA GLY A 75 -6.40 -4.19 -4.47
C GLY A 75 -7.88 -3.90 -4.52
N VAL A 76 -8.36 -3.51 -5.70
CA VAL A 76 -9.77 -3.21 -5.92
C VAL A 76 -10.18 -3.70 -7.30
N VAL A 77 -11.36 -4.34 -7.35
CA VAL A 77 -12.07 -4.61 -8.60
C VAL A 77 -13.45 -4.00 -8.44
N ASN A 78 -13.59 -2.74 -8.87
CA ASN A 78 -14.82 -1.94 -8.79
C ASN A 78 -15.45 -1.66 -10.16
N LYS A 79 -14.93 -2.28 -11.23
CA LYS A 79 -15.49 -2.20 -12.58
C LYS A 79 -15.50 -3.57 -13.25
N PRO A 80 -16.45 -3.81 -14.17
CA PRO A 80 -16.42 -4.99 -15.03
C PRO A 80 -15.11 -5.08 -15.84
N VAL A 81 -14.60 -6.30 -16.00
CA VAL A 81 -13.35 -6.60 -16.70
C VAL A 81 -13.69 -7.29 -18.02
N PRO A 82 -13.58 -6.61 -19.18
CA PRO A 82 -13.99 -7.17 -20.46
C PRO A 82 -13.30 -8.50 -20.80
N GLN A 83 -12.02 -8.64 -20.46
CA GLN A 83 -11.23 -9.84 -20.71
C GLN A 83 -11.64 -11.04 -19.84
N ARG A 84 -12.53 -10.83 -18.85
CA ARG A 84 -13.00 -11.85 -17.90
C ARG A 84 -14.53 -11.92 -17.88
N GLY A 85 -15.14 -11.89 -19.07
CA GLY A 85 -16.59 -12.04 -19.23
C GLY A 85 -17.40 -10.81 -18.82
N ASN A 86 -16.77 -9.62 -18.76
CA ASN A 86 -17.41 -8.38 -18.33
C ASN A 86 -18.02 -8.47 -16.92
N THR A 87 -17.29 -9.13 -16.02
CA THR A 87 -17.64 -9.31 -14.60
C THR A 87 -16.69 -8.52 -13.71
N TYR A 88 -17.06 -8.29 -12.46
CA TYR A 88 -16.14 -7.79 -11.44
C TYR A 88 -15.22 -8.94 -11.01
N ALA A 89 -14.21 -9.25 -11.80
CA ALA A 89 -13.50 -10.51 -11.68
C ALA A 89 -12.58 -10.60 -10.43
N VAL A 90 -13.02 -11.29 -9.37
CA VAL A 90 -12.23 -11.53 -8.14
C VAL A 90 -10.88 -12.21 -8.40
N SER A 91 -10.81 -13.01 -9.47
CA SER A 91 -9.59 -13.67 -9.99
C SER A 91 -8.44 -12.71 -10.37
N MET A 92 -8.67 -11.39 -10.38
CA MET A 92 -7.61 -10.40 -10.53
C MET A 92 -6.81 -10.15 -9.24
N LEU A 93 -7.28 -10.67 -8.10
CA LEU A 93 -6.64 -10.49 -6.80
C LEU A 93 -5.76 -11.69 -6.46
N TRP A 94 -4.69 -11.42 -5.72
CA TRP A 94 -3.79 -12.43 -5.16
C TRP A 94 -3.45 -12.05 -3.71
N PRO A 95 -4.29 -12.43 -2.74
CA PRO A 95 -4.32 -11.83 -1.41
C PRO A 95 -3.27 -12.40 -0.44
N VAL A 96 -2.00 -12.50 -0.82
CA VAL A 96 -0.96 -12.95 0.12
C VAL A 96 -0.88 -11.99 1.32
N ASN A 97 -1.02 -12.53 2.53
CA ASN A 97 -1.06 -11.79 3.80
C ASN A 97 -2.16 -10.72 3.87
N MET A 98 -3.25 -10.93 3.13
CA MET A 98 -4.36 -9.99 3.01
C MET A 98 -5.70 -10.69 3.17
N SER A 99 -6.75 -9.90 3.34
CA SER A 99 -8.14 -10.34 3.34
C SER A 99 -8.84 -9.89 2.05
N VAL A 100 -9.93 -10.55 1.68
CA VAL A 100 -10.77 -10.14 0.54
C VAL A 100 -12.23 -10.02 0.96
N ALA A 101 -12.78 -8.83 0.80
CA ALA A 101 -14.16 -8.51 1.07
C ALA A 101 -14.95 -8.18 -0.19
N GLU A 102 -16.25 -8.40 -0.11
CA GLU A 102 -17.23 -8.08 -1.11
C GLU A 102 -18.13 -6.93 -0.61
N ILE A 103 -18.39 -5.96 -1.48
CA ILE A 103 -19.34 -4.86 -1.23
C ILE A 103 -20.21 -4.62 -2.47
N ALA A 104 -21.33 -3.89 -2.32
CA ALA A 104 -22.08 -3.48 -3.51
C ALA A 104 -21.20 -2.57 -4.38
N ALA A 105 -21.29 -2.71 -5.70
CA ALA A 105 -20.56 -1.84 -6.62
C ALA A 105 -20.84 -0.35 -6.37
N ALA A 106 -22.09 0.01 -6.05
CA ALA A 106 -22.50 1.38 -5.75
C ALA A 106 -21.94 1.93 -4.42
N ASP A 107 -21.49 1.06 -3.51
CA ASP A 107 -20.89 1.46 -2.23
C ASP A 107 -19.36 1.62 -2.35
N CYS A 108 -18.79 1.32 -3.53
CA CYS A 108 -17.38 1.51 -3.83
C CYS A 108 -17.18 2.81 -4.64
N PRO A 109 -16.39 3.77 -4.14
CA PRO A 109 -16.06 4.97 -4.90
C PRO A 109 -15.40 4.65 -6.24
N ASP A 110 -15.77 5.39 -7.29
CA ASP A 110 -15.27 5.19 -8.67
C ASP A 110 -13.75 5.38 -8.79
N ASP A 111 -13.18 6.21 -7.91
CA ASP A 111 -11.77 6.57 -7.81
C ASP A 111 -11.02 5.76 -6.73
N CYS A 112 -11.70 4.82 -6.05
CA CYS A 112 -11.06 3.90 -5.12
C CYS A 112 -9.95 3.10 -5.84
N ARG A 113 -8.77 3.04 -5.23
CA ARG A 113 -7.57 2.37 -5.76
C ARG A 113 -6.87 1.57 -4.66
N GLY A 114 -6.10 0.57 -5.10
CA GLY A 114 -5.20 -0.21 -4.25
C GLY A 114 -3.84 0.47 -4.07
N ASP A 115 -3.83 1.75 -3.68
CA ASP A 115 -2.63 2.58 -3.54
C ASP A 115 -2.32 2.93 -2.07
N GLY A 116 -3.03 2.32 -1.12
CA GLY A 116 -2.88 2.56 0.30
C GLY A 116 -3.57 3.82 0.83
N MET A 117 -4.29 4.57 -0.03
CA MET A 117 -5.02 5.80 0.34
C MET A 117 -6.47 5.54 0.75
N TRP A 118 -6.90 4.28 0.76
CA TRP A 118 -8.26 3.89 1.08
C TRP A 118 -8.28 2.84 2.19
N LEU A 119 -9.30 2.90 3.04
CA LEU A 119 -9.57 1.95 4.11
C LEU A 119 -10.88 1.22 3.86
N TYR A 120 -10.89 -0.07 4.16
CA TYR A 120 -12.07 -0.89 4.30
C TYR A 120 -12.35 -1.16 5.78
N GLN A 121 -13.55 -0.81 6.24
CA GLN A 121 -14.00 -1.11 7.59
C GLN A 121 -15.48 -1.49 7.58
N ASP A 122 -15.78 -2.72 8.00
CA ASP A 122 -17.14 -3.24 8.17
C ASP A 122 -18.09 -3.05 6.98
N GLY A 123 -17.56 -3.17 5.75
CA GLY A 123 -18.35 -3.01 4.52
C GLY A 123 -18.35 -1.62 3.92
N LYS A 124 -17.65 -0.68 4.54
CA LYS A 124 -17.51 0.69 4.03
C LYS A 124 -16.10 0.91 3.50
N VAL A 125 -16.02 1.59 2.36
CA VAL A 125 -14.77 2.08 1.80
C VAL A 125 -14.72 3.59 2.03
N ALA A 126 -13.64 4.07 2.64
CA ALA A 126 -13.44 5.48 2.92
C ALA A 126 -12.01 5.88 2.62
N GLN A 127 -11.81 7.15 2.27
CA GLN A 127 -10.47 7.69 2.11
C GLN A 127 -9.74 7.62 3.46
N ARG A 128 -8.51 7.12 3.43
CA ARG A 128 -7.66 7.02 4.62
C ARG A 128 -7.32 8.43 5.10
N VAL A 129 -7.72 8.74 6.32
CA VAL A 129 -7.21 9.89 7.05
C VAL A 129 -6.04 9.38 7.88
N HIS A 130 -4.83 9.84 7.56
CA HIS A 130 -3.66 9.47 8.35
C HIS A 130 -3.80 10.01 9.77
N SER A 131 -3.46 9.19 10.76
CA SER A 131 -3.44 9.66 12.14
C SER A 131 -2.33 10.71 12.32
N PRO A 132 -2.42 11.60 13.33
CA PRO A 132 -1.33 12.51 13.65
C PRO A 132 0.00 11.78 13.88
N GLU A 133 -0.04 10.57 14.45
CA GLU A 133 1.15 9.74 14.70
C GLU A 133 1.77 9.21 13.40
N GLU A 134 0.96 8.77 12.44
CA GLU A 134 1.43 8.34 11.12
C GLU A 134 2.05 9.50 10.33
N LEU A 135 1.39 10.66 10.35
CA LEU A 135 1.89 11.89 9.73
C LEU A 135 3.23 12.31 10.34
N HIS A 136 3.31 12.29 11.68
CA HIS A 136 4.54 12.59 12.41
C HIS A 136 5.65 11.59 12.07
N LYS A 137 5.37 10.29 12.06
CA LYS A 137 6.35 9.26 11.69
C LYS A 137 6.86 9.43 10.26
N LYS A 138 5.97 9.79 9.32
CA LYS A 138 6.33 10.10 7.93
C LYS A 138 7.20 11.36 7.84
N ALA A 139 6.89 12.40 8.60
CA ALA A 139 7.68 13.63 8.66
C ALA A 139 9.07 13.38 9.26
N GLU A 140 9.18 12.58 10.33
CA GLU A 140 10.45 12.16 10.91
C GLU A 140 11.29 11.33 9.93
N ALA A 141 10.67 10.39 9.21
CA ALA A 141 11.37 9.61 8.19
C ALA A 141 11.89 10.50 7.05
N GLU A 142 11.11 11.49 6.61
CA GLU A 142 11.54 12.45 5.59
C GLU A 142 12.66 13.38 6.10
N LYS A 143 12.59 13.81 7.36
CA LYS A 143 13.68 14.56 8.03
C LYS A 143 14.98 13.77 8.00
N ALA A 144 14.93 12.50 8.42
CA ALA A 144 16.08 11.62 8.42
C ALA A 144 16.64 11.41 7.00
N ARG A 145 15.77 11.19 6.00
CA ARG A 145 16.18 11.05 4.59
C ARG A 145 16.91 12.29 4.08
N ARG A 146 16.36 13.49 4.34
CA ARG A 146 16.95 14.78 3.92
C ARG A 146 18.27 15.07 4.61
N LEU A 147 18.40 14.74 5.89
CA LEU A 147 19.68 14.87 6.62
C LEU A 147 20.73 13.91 6.07
N ALA A 148 20.35 12.67 5.74
CA ALA A 148 21.26 11.72 5.11
C ALA A 148 21.72 12.18 3.71
N GLU A 149 20.81 12.74 2.91
CA GLU A 149 21.12 13.34 1.62
C GLU A 149 22.10 14.52 1.78
N ALA A 150 21.85 15.41 2.73
CA ALA A 150 22.75 16.53 3.02
C ALA A 150 24.14 16.05 3.47
N GLU A 151 24.22 15.08 4.38
CA GLU A 151 25.49 14.52 4.84
C GLU A 151 26.27 13.88 3.68
N SER A 152 25.58 13.18 2.77
CA SER A 152 26.19 12.61 1.57
C SER A 152 26.80 13.67 0.64
N ALA A 153 26.22 14.87 0.59
CA ALA A 153 26.75 15.99 -0.19
C ALA A 153 27.89 16.73 0.55
N ILE A 154 27.75 16.94 1.86
CA ILE A 154 28.71 17.65 2.71
C ILE A 154 30.03 16.88 2.82
N ALA A 155 29.97 15.57 3.05
CA ALA A 155 31.14 14.75 3.34
C ALA A 155 32.32 14.90 2.34
N PRO A 156 32.13 14.82 1.00
CA PRO A 156 33.22 15.06 0.05
C PRO A 156 33.70 16.52 0.01
N LEU A 157 32.78 17.49 0.10
CA LEU A 157 33.12 18.92 0.06
C LEU A 157 33.94 19.35 1.27
N ALA A 158 33.52 18.93 2.47
CA ALA A 158 34.25 19.17 3.72
C ALA A 158 35.65 18.55 3.69
N ARG A 159 35.82 17.39 3.03
CA ARG A 159 37.15 16.78 2.83
C ARG A 159 38.02 17.61 1.90
N ALA A 160 37.48 18.14 0.80
CA ALA A 160 38.23 19.01 -0.12
C ALA A 160 38.72 20.28 0.59
N VAL A 161 37.87 20.90 1.42
CA VAL A 161 38.23 22.06 2.24
C VAL A 161 39.31 21.69 3.26
N LYS A 162 39.15 20.57 3.99
CA LYS A 162 40.14 20.07 4.95
C LYS A 162 41.51 19.81 4.31
N LEU A 163 41.52 19.28 3.09
CA LEU A 163 42.73 19.02 2.31
C LEU A 163 43.29 20.28 1.63
N LYS A 164 42.60 21.43 1.74
CA LYS A 164 42.97 22.71 1.13
C LYS A 164 43.06 22.64 -0.40
N ILE A 165 42.23 21.81 -1.02
CA ILE A 165 42.12 21.64 -2.48
C ILE A 165 40.75 22.04 -3.03
N ALA A 166 39.84 22.50 -2.16
CA ALA A 166 38.51 22.94 -2.58
C ALA A 166 38.59 24.19 -3.47
N THR A 167 37.77 24.20 -4.51
CA THR A 167 37.48 25.36 -5.35
C THR A 167 36.49 26.31 -4.65
N ASP A 168 36.42 27.56 -5.10
CA ASP A 168 35.44 28.54 -4.60
C ASP A 168 34.00 28.06 -4.74
N GLU A 169 33.71 27.27 -5.78
CA GLU A 169 32.37 26.70 -6.00
C GLU A 169 32.06 25.57 -5.02
N GLU A 170 33.03 24.69 -4.74
CA GLU A 170 32.88 23.65 -3.71
C GLU A 170 32.67 24.25 -2.32
N ILE A 171 33.31 25.38 -2.01
CA ILE A 171 33.10 26.11 -0.75
C ILE A 171 31.66 26.64 -0.67
N LYS A 172 31.18 27.33 -1.70
CA LYS A 172 29.79 27.84 -1.73
C LYS A 172 28.76 26.72 -1.59
N ARG A 173 29.00 25.59 -2.26
CA ARG A 173 28.15 24.41 -2.16
C ARG A 173 28.17 23.82 -0.75
N LEU A 174 29.35 23.75 -0.11
CA LEU A 174 29.47 23.28 1.26
C LEU A 174 28.61 24.15 2.18
N ASP A 175 28.76 25.48 2.10
CA ASP A 175 27.99 26.43 2.91
C ASP A 175 26.48 26.26 2.71
N ALA A 176 26.03 26.09 1.45
CA ALA A 176 24.63 25.88 1.13
C ALA A 176 24.07 24.56 1.71
N TRP A 177 24.82 23.46 1.61
CA TRP A 177 24.41 22.17 2.13
C TRP A 177 24.45 22.10 3.66
N GLU A 178 25.44 22.72 4.31
CA GLU A 178 25.49 22.85 5.77
C GLU A 178 24.35 23.71 6.31
N LEU A 179 24.04 24.83 5.65
CA LEU A 179 22.87 25.64 6.00
C LEU A 179 21.57 24.83 5.86
N TYR A 180 21.39 24.13 4.73
CA TYR A 180 20.23 23.28 4.48
C TYR A 180 20.09 22.18 5.55
N SER A 181 21.17 21.48 5.91
CA SER A 181 21.11 20.41 6.92
C SER A 181 20.66 20.94 8.29
N VAL A 182 21.15 22.12 8.68
CA VAL A 182 20.73 22.80 9.92
C VAL A 182 19.26 23.21 9.84
N MET A 183 18.81 23.75 8.71
CA MET A 183 17.40 24.13 8.52
C MET A 183 16.48 22.91 8.58
N VAL A 184 16.80 21.81 7.88
CA VAL A 184 16.06 20.54 7.97
C VAL A 184 16.01 20.03 9.40
N ASN A 185 17.12 20.06 10.13
CA ASN A 185 17.16 19.60 11.52
C ASN A 185 16.24 20.42 12.45
N ARG A 186 15.97 21.68 12.12
CA ARG A 186 15.08 22.57 12.90
C ARG A 186 13.60 22.46 12.53
N VAL A 187 13.25 21.75 11.45
CA VAL A 187 11.85 21.56 11.06
C VAL A 187 11.08 20.85 12.17
N ASP A 188 9.92 21.42 12.53
CA ASP A 188 8.90 20.80 13.37
C ASP A 188 8.12 19.77 12.55
N THR A 189 8.22 18.50 12.95
CA THR A 189 7.62 17.37 12.24
C THR A 189 6.12 17.21 12.52
N ALA A 190 5.55 17.95 13.47
CA ALA A 190 4.10 18.04 13.64
C ALA A 190 3.43 18.93 12.59
N SER A 191 4.17 19.88 12.00
CA SER A 191 3.69 20.79 10.95
C SER A 191 4.86 21.17 10.02
N PRO A 192 5.35 20.22 9.19
CA PRO A 192 6.60 20.38 8.48
C PRO A 192 6.52 21.43 7.38
N ASP A 193 7.49 22.34 7.39
CA ASP A 193 7.81 23.26 6.29
C ASP A 193 9.26 23.01 5.88
N TRP A 194 9.44 22.29 4.76
CA TRP A 194 10.76 21.80 4.37
C TRP A 194 11.52 22.89 3.59
N PRO A 195 12.80 23.16 3.92
CA PRO A 195 13.60 24.05 3.11
C PRO A 195 13.83 23.46 1.70
N ASP A 196 14.04 24.34 0.72
CA ASP A 196 14.41 23.95 -0.64
C ASP A 196 15.78 23.25 -0.64
N VAL A 197 15.88 22.18 -1.42
CA VAL A 197 17.13 21.44 -1.59
C VAL A 197 18.13 22.30 -2.36
N PRO A 198 19.39 22.44 -1.90
CA PRO A 198 20.42 23.16 -2.64
C PRO A 198 20.62 22.57 -4.03
N VAL A 199 20.67 23.43 -5.04
CA VAL A 199 20.93 23.00 -6.42
C VAL A 199 22.38 22.55 -6.54
N SER A 200 22.58 21.33 -7.04
CA SER A 200 23.92 20.84 -7.42
C SER A 200 24.34 21.50 -8.73
N GLN A 201 24.84 22.74 -8.70
CA GLN A 201 25.61 23.29 -9.82
C GLN A 201 27.11 23.05 -9.63
#